data_AF-A0A367Y199-F1
#
_entry.id   AF-A0A367Y199-F1
#
_cell.length_a   1.000
_cell.length_b   1.000
_cell.length_c   1.000
_cell.angle_alpha   90.00
_cell.angle_beta   90.00
_cell.angle_gamma   90.00
#
_symmetry.space_group_name_H-M   'P 1'
#
loop_
_entity.id
_entity.type
_entity.pdbx_description
1 polymer ?
#
loop_
_entity_poly.entity_id
_entity_poly.type
_entity_poly.pdbx_seq_one_letter_code
_entity_poly.pdbx_strand_id
1 'polypeptide(L)'
;MELDYDILNGTDEFPYPNSIIGTDFKNFSSDFNEIDEFLYINHRFNSLDSLIKDLNHLSTSLNETLLNLVNDEYNDFINLGKSINSGNELIELLLQDLQNFKFDLIEYYKKFEKIDQELEVVLKNRQVLMNLKTVSKLNLIIHDQMMEFDNLINELSGVDIKSFKKLTSLYISMNNIVKFLTNFTKDQEEIGDCLFHENYITNKIGSIRLEFKSYLDQLIKKELSKKDKTDRDSNLMLELLKVYELIGKQEDVLGILRK
;
A
#
# COMPACT_ATOMS: atom_id res chain seq x y z
N MET A 1 44.12 57.53 49.82
CA MET A 1 44.19 56.93 51.17
C MET A 1 45.61 57.22 51.61
N GLU A 2 45.81 58.17 52.54
CA GLU A 2 47.15 58.52 53.02
C GLU A 2 47.78 57.28 53.66
N LEU A 3 48.82 56.72 53.05
CA LEU A 3 49.69 55.76 53.73
C LEU A 3 50.63 56.57 54.62
N ASP A 4 50.31 56.61 55.91
CA ASP A 4 51.26 56.96 56.96
C ASP A 4 52.39 55.93 56.94
N TYR A 5 53.54 56.31 56.36
CA TYR A 5 54.74 55.50 56.42
C TYR A 5 55.43 55.76 57.76
N ASP A 6 55.18 54.89 58.73
CA ASP A 6 55.77 54.94 60.06
C ASP A 6 57.18 54.32 60.02
N ILE A 7 58.15 55.12 59.57
CA ILE A 7 59.56 54.70 59.26
C ILE A 7 60.34 54.23 60.51
N LEU A 8 59.77 54.25 61.71
CA LEU A 8 60.48 54.01 62.98
C LEU A 8 60.22 52.65 63.66
N ASN A 9 59.29 51.83 63.17
CA ASN A 9 59.17 50.43 63.58
C ASN A 9 59.60 49.56 62.41
N GLY A 10 60.76 48.90 62.52
CA GLY A 10 61.36 48.05 61.46
C GLY A 10 60.57 46.78 61.12
N THR A 11 59.28 46.93 60.80
CA THR A 11 58.32 45.92 60.36
C THR A 11 57.93 46.09 58.90
N ASP A 12 58.65 46.91 58.12
CA ASP A 12 58.49 46.96 56.67
C ASP A 12 59.08 45.67 56.07
N GLU A 13 58.25 44.64 55.92
CA GLU A 13 58.52 43.53 55.01
C GLU A 13 58.46 44.08 53.57
N PHE A 14 59.58 44.65 53.11
CA PHE A 14 59.70 45.09 51.74
C PHE A 14 59.58 43.88 50.81
N PRO A 15 58.64 43.89 49.85
CA PRO A 15 58.45 42.76 48.96
C PRO A 15 59.69 42.58 48.07
N TYR A 16 60.07 41.33 47.85
CA TYR A 16 61.11 41.01 46.87
C TYR A 16 60.69 41.51 45.48
N PRO A 17 61.62 41.97 44.64
CA PRO A 17 61.27 42.47 43.33
C PRO A 17 60.63 41.36 42.50
N ASN A 18 59.41 41.60 42.05
CA ASN A 18 58.72 40.72 41.12
C ASN A 18 59.14 41.04 39.69
N SER A 19 58.95 40.12 38.74
CA SER A 19 59.10 40.43 37.32
C SER A 19 57.90 41.23 36.84
N ILE A 20 58.13 42.24 36.00
CA ILE A 20 57.06 43.04 35.40
C ILE A 20 56.24 42.16 34.44
N ILE A 21 54.93 42.11 34.62
CA ILE A 21 53.99 41.40 33.76
C ILE A 21 53.09 42.37 32.99
N GLY A 22 52.58 41.93 31.84
CA GLY A 22 51.79 42.78 30.94
C GLY A 22 50.50 43.35 31.53
N THR A 23 49.99 42.79 32.63
CA THR A 23 48.80 43.28 33.33
C THR A 23 49.09 44.37 34.36
N ASP A 24 50.36 44.57 34.73
CA ASP A 24 50.74 45.56 35.75
C ASP A 24 50.40 46.99 35.31
N PHE A 25 50.36 47.22 33.99
CA PHE A 25 50.04 48.53 33.42
C PHE A 25 48.56 48.73 33.07
N LYS A 26 47.70 47.73 33.31
CA LYS A 26 46.30 47.75 32.85
C LYS A 26 45.46 48.87 33.49
N ASN A 27 45.82 49.27 34.70
CA ASN A 27 45.06 50.22 35.52
C ASN A 27 45.75 51.58 35.67
N PHE A 28 46.89 51.82 35.01
CA PHE A 28 47.50 53.14 35.06
C PHE A 28 46.61 54.17 34.36
N SER A 29 46.26 55.21 35.10
CA SER A 29 45.78 56.47 34.56
C SER A 29 46.94 57.20 33.86
N SER A 30 46.64 58.17 32.99
CA SER A 30 47.66 58.99 32.31
C SER A 30 48.50 59.90 33.24
N ASP A 31 48.43 59.70 34.56
CA ASP A 31 49.15 60.46 35.57
C ASP A 31 50.51 59.85 35.88
N PHE A 32 51.58 60.63 35.67
CA PHE A 32 52.97 60.18 35.82
C PHE A 32 53.34 59.71 37.24
N ASN A 33 52.60 60.15 38.26
CA ASN A 33 52.90 59.81 39.65
C ASN A 33 52.61 58.34 40.00
N GLU A 34 51.71 57.67 39.26
CA GLU A 34 51.36 56.27 39.53
C GLU A 34 52.49 55.30 39.12
N ILE A 35 53.28 55.70 38.11
CA ILE A 35 54.46 54.95 37.67
C ILE A 35 55.54 55.00 38.75
N ASP A 36 55.78 56.20 39.30
CA ASP A 36 56.76 56.40 40.36
C ASP A 36 56.35 55.63 41.63
N GLU A 37 55.07 55.62 41.98
CA GLU A 37 54.52 54.85 43.10
C GLU A 37 54.66 53.33 42.88
N PHE A 38 54.36 52.83 41.68
CA PHE A 38 54.53 51.43 41.33
C PHE A 38 56.00 50.96 41.40
N LEU A 39 56.92 51.77 40.86
CA LEU A 39 58.35 51.47 40.91
C LEU A 39 58.88 51.52 42.34
N TYR A 40 58.38 52.46 43.16
CA TYR A 40 58.77 52.60 44.56
C TYR A 40 58.29 51.44 45.44
N ILE A 41 57.07 50.93 45.21
CA ILE A 41 56.49 49.83 45.99
C ILE A 41 57.07 48.48 45.57
N ASN A 42 57.22 48.22 44.26
CA ASN A 42 57.48 46.87 43.75
C ASN A 42 58.92 46.63 43.24
N HIS A 43 59.68 47.69 42.92
CA HIS A 43 60.97 47.55 42.24
C HIS A 43 62.09 48.43 42.80
N ARG A 44 61.94 48.98 44.01
CA ARG A 44 62.91 49.90 44.66
C ARG A 44 64.35 49.39 44.71
N PHE A 45 64.54 48.08 44.86
CA PHE A 45 65.85 47.44 44.99
C PHE A 45 66.32 46.71 43.71
N ASN A 46 65.60 46.86 42.59
CA ASN A 46 66.04 46.32 41.30
C ASN A 46 67.13 47.18 40.68
N SER A 47 68.10 46.52 40.02
CA SER A 47 69.02 47.24 39.15
C SER A 47 68.25 47.83 37.96
N LEU A 48 68.60 49.07 37.61
CA LEU A 48 68.00 49.78 36.47
C LEU A 48 68.15 48.97 35.17
N ASP A 49 69.29 48.30 34.99
CA ASP A 49 69.55 47.43 33.83
C ASP A 49 68.59 46.24 33.76
N SER A 50 68.25 45.63 34.90
CA SER A 50 67.27 44.53 34.93
C SER A 50 65.86 45.04 34.60
N LEU A 51 65.48 46.20 35.13
CA LEU A 51 64.18 46.82 34.85
C LEU A 51 64.04 47.17 33.36
N ILE A 52 65.08 47.76 32.76
CA ILE A 52 65.12 48.09 31.34
C ILE A 52 65.03 46.82 30.49
N LYS A 53 65.74 45.75 30.88
CA LYS A 53 65.69 44.47 30.17
C LYS A 53 64.30 43.85 30.23
N ASP A 54 63.65 43.84 31.39
CA ASP A 54 62.32 43.28 31.58
C ASP A 54 61.25 44.08 30.81
N LEU A 55 61.33 45.42 30.83
CA LEU A 55 60.44 46.29 30.06
C LEU A 55 60.62 46.11 28.54
N ASN A 56 61.86 46.02 28.05
CA ASN A 56 62.13 45.79 26.63
C ASN A 56 61.67 44.40 26.18
N HIS A 57 61.86 43.39 27.03
CA HIS A 57 61.35 42.05 26.78
C HIS A 57 59.81 42.04 26.72
N LEU A 58 59.16 42.70 27.67
CA LEU A 58 57.70 42.84 27.69
C LEU A 58 57.19 43.57 26.43
N SER A 59 57.82 44.68 26.04
CA SER A 59 57.43 45.42 24.83
C SER A 59 57.57 44.57 23.56
N THR A 60 58.66 43.82 23.45
CA THR A 60 58.90 42.93 22.30
C THR A 60 57.89 41.78 22.27
N SER A 61 57.65 41.15 23.42
CA SER A 61 56.66 40.07 23.55
C SER A 61 55.23 40.54 23.27
N LEU A 62 54.86 41.76 23.69
CA LEU A 62 53.56 42.35 23.36
C LEU A 62 53.42 42.65 21.87
N ASN A 63 54.47 43.16 21.22
CA ASN A 63 54.46 43.38 19.78
C ASN A 63 54.32 42.06 19.00
N GLU A 64 55.05 41.02 19.40
CA GLU A 64 54.91 39.68 18.81
C GLU A 64 53.52 39.10 19.04
N THR A 65 52.97 39.23 20.25
CA THR A 65 51.62 38.75 20.59
C THR A 65 50.57 39.50 19.78
N LEU A 66 50.72 40.82 19.60
CA LEU A 66 49.80 41.63 18.80
C LEU A 66 49.88 41.24 17.32
N LEU A 67 51.08 41.06 16.77
CA LEU A 67 51.27 40.63 15.39
C LEU A 67 50.68 39.24 15.16
N ASN A 68 50.90 38.30 16.09
CA ASN A 68 50.32 36.97 16.01
C ASN A 68 48.79 37.03 16.11
N LEU A 69 48.23 37.79 17.05
CA LEU A 69 46.78 37.95 17.18
C LEU A 69 46.16 38.54 15.91
N VAL A 70 46.74 39.60 15.35
CA VAL A 70 46.21 40.23 14.13
C VAL A 70 46.33 39.28 12.94
N ASN A 71 47.44 38.56 12.81
CA ASN A 71 47.62 37.61 11.71
C ASN A 71 46.70 36.40 11.82
N ASP A 72 46.53 35.86 13.02
CA ASP A 72 45.68 34.70 13.28
C ASP A 72 44.20 35.07 13.10
N GLU A 73 43.74 36.19 13.68
CA GLU A 73 42.36 36.66 13.49
C GLU A 73 42.07 37.04 12.03
N TYR A 74 43.03 37.62 11.31
CA TYR A 74 42.85 37.91 9.89
C TYR A 74 42.75 36.63 9.05
N ASN A 75 43.62 35.65 9.32
CA ASN A 75 43.57 34.36 8.63
C ASN A 75 42.26 33.61 8.94
N ASP A 76 41.81 33.63 10.19
CA ASP A 76 40.54 33.04 10.61
C ASP A 76 39.35 33.74 9.94
N PHE A 77 39.37 35.07 9.84
CA PHE A 77 38.35 35.82 9.13
C PHE A 77 38.30 35.50 7.63
N ILE A 78 39.47 35.39 6.97
CA ILE A 78 39.56 35.01 5.56
C ILE A 78 39.09 33.56 5.35
N ASN A 79 39.46 32.64 6.24
CA ASN A 79 39.02 31.25 6.19
C ASN A 79 37.50 31.12 6.40
N LEU A 80 36.93 31.93 7.29
CA LEU A 80 35.49 32.00 7.50
C LEU A 80 34.78 32.55 6.26
N GLY A 81 35.28 33.65 5.67
CA GLY A 81 34.73 34.22 4.45
C GLY A 81 34.77 33.23 3.26
N LYS A 82 35.87 32.49 3.10
CA LYS A 82 35.99 31.42 2.10
C LYS A 82 34.99 30.29 2.36
N SER A 83 34.88 29.84 3.61
CA SER A 83 33.98 28.74 4.01
C SER A 83 32.51 29.10 3.79
N ILE A 84 32.11 30.34 4.11
CA ILE A 84 30.75 30.83 3.87
C ILE A 84 30.46 30.91 2.38
N ASN A 85 31.40 31.43 1.58
CA ASN A 85 31.20 31.53 0.13
C ASN A 85 31.08 30.15 -0.53
N SER A 86 31.94 29.19 -0.16
CA SER A 86 31.81 27.79 -0.63
C SER A 86 30.57 27.09 -0.08
N GLY A 87 30.11 27.46 1.12
CA GLY A 87 28.90 26.92 1.73
C GLY A 87 27.65 27.27 0.93
N ASN A 88 27.58 28.47 0.35
CA ASN A 88 26.46 28.89 -0.49
C ASN A 88 26.35 28.05 -1.77
N GLU A 89 27.47 27.76 -2.44
CA GLU A 89 27.50 26.88 -3.63
C GLU A 89 27.02 25.46 -3.29
N LEU A 90 27.46 24.93 -2.14
CA LEU A 90 27.01 23.62 -1.65
C LEU A 90 25.50 23.61 -1.34
N ILE A 91 24.97 24.69 -0.76
CA ILE A 91 23.54 24.83 -0.48
C ILE A 91 22.75 24.89 -1.79
N GLU A 92 23.21 25.63 -2.79
CA GLU A 92 22.55 25.69 -4.10
C GLU A 92 22.54 24.34 -4.80
N LEU A 93 23.66 23.60 -4.78
CA LEU A 93 23.74 22.23 -5.32
C LEU A 93 22.77 21.29 -4.60
N LEU A 94 22.73 21.32 -3.26
CA LEU A 94 21.83 20.48 -2.48
C LEU A 94 20.36 20.84 -2.75
N LEU A 95 20.06 22.13 -2.92
CA LEU A 95 18.72 22.59 -3.28
C LEU A 95 18.31 22.10 -4.67
N GLN A 96 19.24 22.14 -5.64
CA GLN A 96 19.02 21.60 -6.98
C GLN A 96 18.79 20.08 -6.94
N ASP A 97 19.60 19.34 -6.18
CA ASP A 97 19.44 17.90 -6.00
C ASP A 97 18.10 17.53 -5.33
N LEU A 98 17.69 18.29 -4.31
CA LEU A 98 16.37 18.12 -3.68
C LEU A 98 15.23 18.45 -4.64
N GLN A 99 15.38 19.45 -5.49
CA GLN A 99 14.38 19.76 -6.52
C GLN A 99 14.28 18.63 -7.55
N ASN A 100 15.41 18.13 -8.04
CA ASN A 100 15.44 16.98 -8.97
C ASN A 100 14.80 15.75 -8.34
N PHE A 101 15.16 15.43 -7.09
CA PHE A 101 14.57 14.33 -6.35
C PHE A 101 13.05 14.48 -6.17
N LYS A 102 12.59 15.71 -5.91
CA LYS A 102 11.15 16.01 -5.85
C LYS A 102 10.47 15.79 -7.20
N PHE A 103 11.08 16.21 -8.31
CA PHE A 103 10.53 15.98 -9.65
C PHE A 103 10.45 14.49 -9.97
N ASP A 104 11.51 13.74 -9.67
CA ASP A 104 11.54 12.29 -9.85
C ASP A 104 10.43 11.61 -9.05
N LEU A 105 10.26 11.96 -7.77
CA LEU A 105 9.18 11.42 -6.93
C LEU A 105 7.79 11.69 -7.51
N ILE A 106 7.55 12.89 -8.02
CA ILE A 106 6.27 13.25 -8.65
C ILE A 106 6.06 12.42 -9.92
N GLU A 107 7.11 12.18 -10.70
CA GLU A 107 7.02 11.34 -11.91
C GLU A 107 6.72 9.88 -11.55
N TYR A 108 7.39 9.32 -10.54
CA TYR A 108 7.10 7.98 -10.04
C TYR A 108 5.68 7.87 -9.52
N TYR A 109 5.20 8.85 -8.75
CA TYR A 109 3.82 8.86 -8.26
C TYR A 109 2.81 8.82 -9.41
N LYS A 110 3.02 9.61 -10.47
CA LYS A 110 2.18 9.57 -11.67
C LYS A 110 2.25 8.24 -12.41
N LYS A 111 3.41 7.57 -12.42
CA LYS A 111 3.56 6.22 -13.00
C LYS A 111 2.76 5.19 -12.20
N PHE A 112 2.85 5.24 -10.87
CA PHE A 112 2.06 4.36 -10.00
C PHE A 112 0.56 4.59 -10.18
N GLU A 113 0.11 5.84 -10.21
CA GLU A 113 -1.31 6.17 -10.42
C GLU A 113 -1.84 5.63 -11.77
N LYS A 114 -1.03 5.71 -12.83
CA LYS A 114 -1.38 5.09 -14.12
C LYS A 114 -1.46 3.57 -14.04
N ILE A 115 -0.49 2.94 -13.37
CA ILE A 115 -0.47 1.49 -13.19
C ILE A 115 -1.69 1.04 -12.38
N ASP A 116 -2.07 1.77 -11.33
CA ASP A 116 -3.25 1.47 -10.53
C ASP A 116 -4.53 1.56 -11.37
N GLN A 117 -4.67 2.60 -12.20
CA GLN A 117 -5.80 2.74 -13.12
C GLN A 117 -5.84 1.60 -14.16
N GLU A 118 -4.70 1.23 -14.75
CA GLU A 118 -4.61 0.11 -15.68
C GLU A 118 -4.94 -1.22 -14.99
N LEU A 119 -4.45 -1.44 -13.77
CA LEU A 119 -4.73 -2.63 -12.98
C LEU A 119 -6.22 -2.78 -12.67
N GLU A 120 -6.91 -1.71 -12.27
CA GLU A 120 -8.35 -1.73 -12.04
C GLU A 120 -9.12 -2.13 -13.31
N VAL A 121 -8.73 -1.61 -14.47
CA VAL A 121 -9.32 -2.00 -15.76
C VAL A 121 -9.05 -3.47 -16.07
N VAL A 122 -7.81 -3.95 -15.87
CA VAL A 122 -7.46 -5.36 -16.10
C VAL A 122 -8.21 -6.29 -15.15
N LEU A 123 -8.35 -5.92 -13.87
CA LEU A 123 -9.09 -6.71 -12.87
C LEU A 123 -10.57 -6.78 -13.22
N LYS A 124 -11.17 -5.66 -13.63
CA LYS A 124 -12.56 -5.64 -14.11
C LYS A 124 -12.73 -6.54 -15.35
N ASN A 125 -11.86 -6.40 -16.34
CA ASN A 125 -11.90 -7.24 -17.55
C ASN A 125 -11.72 -8.72 -17.22
N ARG A 126 -10.84 -9.06 -16.27
CA ARG A 126 -10.65 -10.44 -15.79
C ARG A 126 -11.92 -10.99 -15.16
N GLN A 127 -12.63 -10.20 -14.36
CA GLN A 127 -13.89 -10.61 -13.75
C GLN A 127 -14.95 -10.91 -14.81
N VAL A 128 -15.11 -10.02 -15.80
CA VAL A 128 -16.03 -10.21 -16.92
C VAL A 128 -15.67 -11.48 -17.71
N LEU A 129 -14.39 -11.70 -18.00
CA LEU A 129 -13.94 -12.88 -18.73
C LEU A 129 -14.20 -14.17 -17.95
N MET A 130 -14.05 -14.15 -16.62
CA MET A 130 -14.33 -15.30 -15.76
C MET A 130 -15.84 -15.61 -15.72
N ASN A 131 -16.67 -14.58 -15.71
CA ASN A 131 -18.13 -14.73 -15.79
C ASN A 131 -18.54 -15.30 -17.16
N LEU A 132 -18.01 -14.75 -18.25
CA LEU A 132 -18.24 -15.24 -19.61
C LEU A 132 -17.83 -16.72 -19.74
N LYS A 133 -16.64 -17.08 -19.25
CA LYS A 133 -16.13 -18.46 -19.25
C LYS A 133 -17.07 -19.40 -18.49
N THR A 134 -17.64 -18.95 -17.38
CA THR A 134 -18.59 -19.74 -16.58
C THR A 134 -19.88 -19.97 -17.36
N VAL A 135 -20.45 -18.91 -17.96
CA VAL A 135 -21.64 -19.00 -18.81
C VAL A 135 -21.42 -19.93 -20.00
N SER A 136 -20.28 -19.80 -20.71
CA SER A 136 -19.95 -20.68 -21.83
C SER A 136 -19.85 -22.15 -21.41
N LYS A 137 -19.20 -22.44 -20.27
CA LYS A 137 -19.11 -23.81 -19.74
C LYS A 137 -20.48 -24.39 -19.40
N LEU A 138 -21.35 -23.60 -18.77
CA LEU A 138 -22.70 -24.04 -18.42
C LEU A 138 -23.55 -24.27 -19.67
N ASN A 139 -23.42 -23.43 -20.70
CA ASN A 139 -24.09 -23.64 -21.98
C ASN A 139 -23.61 -24.93 -22.69
N LEU A 140 -22.31 -25.23 -22.64
CA LEU A 140 -21.78 -26.51 -23.16
C LEU A 140 -22.32 -27.70 -22.38
N ILE A 141 -22.33 -27.64 -21.05
CA ILE A 141 -22.89 -28.70 -20.21
C ILE A 141 -24.38 -28.91 -20.53
N ILE A 142 -25.16 -27.84 -20.70
CA ILE A 142 -26.56 -27.96 -21.12
C ILE A 142 -26.65 -28.65 -22.48
N HIS A 143 -25.84 -28.23 -23.46
CA HIS A 143 -25.86 -28.85 -24.79
C HIS A 143 -25.57 -30.36 -24.72
N ASP A 144 -24.55 -30.78 -23.98
CA ASP A 144 -24.21 -32.19 -23.80
C ASP A 144 -25.36 -32.95 -23.11
N GLN A 145 -25.97 -32.36 -22.07
CA GLN A 145 -27.13 -32.94 -21.39
C GLN A 145 -28.35 -33.04 -22.28
N MET A 146 -28.58 -32.07 -23.17
CA MET A 146 -29.65 -32.10 -24.17
C MET A 146 -29.43 -33.22 -25.18
N MET A 147 -28.19 -33.39 -25.65
CA MET A 147 -27.85 -34.46 -26.60
C MET A 147 -27.99 -35.84 -25.95
N GLU A 148 -27.54 -36.01 -24.70
CA GLU A 148 -27.78 -37.25 -23.95
C GLU A 148 -29.27 -37.51 -23.74
N PHE A 149 -30.04 -36.47 -23.44
CA PHE A 149 -31.48 -36.58 -23.25
C PHE A 149 -32.19 -37.01 -24.55
N ASP A 150 -31.88 -36.36 -25.68
CA ASP A 150 -32.45 -36.68 -26.99
C ASP A 150 -32.07 -38.13 -27.40
N ASN A 151 -30.83 -38.55 -27.19
CA ASN A 151 -30.39 -39.93 -27.46
C ASN A 151 -31.15 -40.95 -26.60
N LEU A 152 -31.26 -40.70 -25.29
CA LEU A 152 -31.97 -41.61 -24.38
C LEU A 152 -33.46 -41.70 -24.74
N ILE A 153 -34.12 -40.59 -25.08
CA ILE A 153 -35.52 -40.62 -25.53
C ILE A 153 -35.69 -41.42 -26.82
N ASN A 154 -34.80 -41.25 -27.79
CA ASN A 154 -34.89 -41.95 -29.08
C ASN A 154 -34.58 -43.46 -28.95
N GLU A 155 -33.69 -43.85 -28.03
CA GLU A 155 -33.35 -45.26 -27.75
C GLU A 155 -34.38 -45.97 -26.84
N LEU A 156 -35.27 -45.22 -26.18
CA LEU A 156 -36.28 -45.76 -25.26
C LEU A 156 -37.44 -46.47 -26.01
N SER A 157 -37.18 -47.67 -26.53
CA SER A 157 -38.22 -48.60 -27.00
C SER A 157 -38.83 -49.44 -25.87
N GLY A 158 -38.34 -49.32 -24.63
CA GLY A 158 -38.74 -50.13 -23.47
C GLY A 158 -38.74 -49.36 -22.15
N VAL A 159 -39.50 -49.87 -21.17
CA VAL A 159 -39.65 -49.28 -19.82
C VAL A 159 -38.54 -49.82 -18.92
N ASP A 160 -37.36 -49.19 -18.93
CA ASP A 160 -36.33 -49.45 -17.90
C ASP A 160 -36.35 -48.33 -16.85
N ILE A 161 -36.59 -48.71 -15.59
CA ILE A 161 -36.59 -47.83 -14.42
C ILE A 161 -35.27 -47.06 -14.29
N LYS A 162 -34.14 -47.68 -14.66
CA LYS A 162 -32.83 -47.02 -14.59
C LYS A 162 -32.72 -45.89 -15.60
N SER A 163 -33.12 -46.14 -16.84
CA SER A 163 -33.16 -45.13 -17.91
C SER A 163 -34.13 -44.01 -17.58
N PHE A 164 -35.29 -44.34 -16.98
CA PHE A 164 -36.25 -43.34 -16.48
C PHE A 164 -35.63 -42.41 -15.42
N LYS A 165 -34.97 -42.97 -14.40
CA LYS A 165 -34.27 -42.17 -13.37
C LYS A 165 -33.17 -41.30 -13.96
N LYS A 166 -32.38 -41.82 -14.90
CA LYS A 166 -31.35 -41.05 -15.60
C LYS A 166 -31.98 -39.88 -16.35
N LEU A 167 -33.07 -40.12 -17.08
CA LEU A 167 -33.80 -39.10 -17.84
C LEU A 167 -34.37 -38.00 -16.93
N THR A 168 -34.99 -38.37 -15.82
CA THR A 168 -35.46 -37.43 -14.80
C THR A 168 -34.32 -36.61 -14.21
N SER A 169 -33.18 -37.23 -13.90
CA SER A 169 -32.03 -36.52 -13.34
C SER A 169 -31.44 -35.50 -14.31
N LEU A 170 -31.34 -35.86 -15.60
CA LEU A 170 -30.92 -34.95 -16.67
C LEU A 170 -31.91 -33.79 -16.82
N TYR A 171 -33.21 -34.08 -16.83
CA TYR A 171 -34.25 -33.06 -16.90
C TYR A 171 -34.19 -32.05 -15.75
N ILE A 172 -34.02 -32.53 -14.51
CA ILE A 172 -33.89 -31.65 -13.34
C ILE A 172 -32.60 -30.83 -13.42
N SER A 173 -31.48 -31.45 -13.79
CA SER A 173 -30.19 -30.78 -13.98
C SER A 173 -30.30 -29.66 -15.00
N MET A 174 -30.82 -29.93 -16.20
CA MET A 174 -31.01 -28.94 -17.25
C MET A 174 -31.86 -27.75 -16.77
N ASN A 175 -32.97 -28.01 -16.07
CA ASN A 175 -33.81 -26.94 -15.52
C ASN A 175 -33.10 -26.09 -14.46
N ASN A 176 -32.28 -26.70 -13.62
CA ASN A 176 -31.51 -25.98 -12.61
C ASN A 176 -30.43 -25.10 -13.23
N ILE A 177 -29.70 -25.61 -14.24
CA ILE A 177 -28.65 -24.84 -14.92
C ILE A 177 -29.28 -23.67 -15.69
N VAL A 178 -30.41 -23.89 -16.36
CA VAL A 178 -31.12 -22.81 -17.06
C VAL A 178 -31.60 -21.74 -16.08
N LYS A 179 -32.19 -22.14 -14.94
CA LYS A 179 -32.61 -21.19 -13.91
C LYS A 179 -31.42 -20.39 -13.37
N PHE A 180 -30.29 -21.06 -13.12
CA PHE A 180 -29.07 -20.39 -12.70
C PHE A 180 -28.58 -19.40 -13.75
N LEU A 181 -28.51 -19.81 -15.03
CA LEU A 181 -28.10 -18.95 -16.13
C LEU A 181 -29.01 -17.73 -16.26
N THR A 182 -30.34 -17.92 -16.23
CA THR A 182 -31.30 -16.80 -16.32
C THR A 182 -31.19 -15.81 -15.17
N ASN A 183 -30.81 -16.26 -13.97
CA ASN A 183 -30.61 -15.36 -12.84
C ASN A 183 -29.24 -14.66 -12.96
N PHE A 184 -28.20 -15.43 -13.28
CA PHE A 184 -26.83 -14.93 -13.40
C PHE A 184 -26.68 -13.88 -14.51
N THR A 185 -27.38 -14.02 -15.63
CA THR A 185 -27.37 -13.04 -16.72
C THR A 185 -28.17 -11.79 -16.40
N LYS A 186 -29.24 -11.88 -15.60
CA LYS A 186 -30.04 -10.71 -15.18
C LYS A 186 -29.27 -9.77 -14.24
N ASP A 187 -28.40 -10.32 -13.41
CA ASP A 187 -27.64 -9.55 -12.42
C ASP A 187 -26.38 -8.90 -13.02
N GLN A 188 -26.04 -9.18 -14.29
CA GLN A 188 -24.79 -8.77 -14.94
C GLN A 188 -25.07 -8.04 -16.26
N GLU A 189 -25.40 -6.74 -16.21
CA GLU A 189 -25.67 -5.90 -17.40
C GLU A 189 -24.56 -5.96 -18.47
N GLU A 190 -23.30 -6.16 -18.05
CA GLU A 190 -22.13 -6.20 -18.95
C GLU A 190 -22.05 -7.45 -19.83
N ILE A 191 -22.76 -8.54 -19.47
CA ILE A 191 -22.77 -9.79 -20.26
C ILE A 191 -23.76 -9.68 -21.43
N GLY A 192 -24.63 -8.67 -21.41
CA GLY A 192 -25.64 -8.40 -22.43
C GLY A 192 -26.75 -9.46 -22.49
N ASP A 193 -27.89 -9.06 -23.04
CA ASP A 193 -28.96 -10.00 -23.38
C ASP A 193 -28.42 -11.00 -24.41
N CYS A 194 -28.05 -12.18 -23.95
CA CYS A 194 -27.60 -13.23 -24.84
C CYS A 194 -28.84 -13.72 -25.61
N LEU A 195 -29.09 -13.15 -26.79
CA LEU A 195 -30.16 -13.55 -27.72
C LEU A 195 -30.17 -15.07 -27.96
N PHE A 196 -29.01 -15.71 -27.84
CA PHE A 196 -28.86 -17.17 -27.88
C PHE A 196 -29.54 -17.86 -26.69
N HIS A 197 -29.39 -17.35 -25.47
CA HIS A 197 -30.02 -17.95 -24.29
C HIS A 197 -31.55 -17.81 -24.35
N GLU A 198 -32.03 -16.60 -24.67
CA GLU A 198 -33.47 -16.34 -24.75
C GLU A 198 -34.12 -17.05 -25.93
N ASN A 199 -33.55 -16.98 -27.14
CA ASN A 199 -34.22 -17.53 -28.32
C ASN A 199 -33.87 -18.99 -28.62
N TYR A 200 -32.67 -19.47 -28.29
CA TYR A 200 -32.28 -20.84 -28.62
C TYR A 200 -32.42 -21.78 -27.43
N ILE A 201 -31.76 -21.47 -26.31
CA ILE A 201 -31.78 -22.34 -25.12
C ILE A 201 -33.19 -22.43 -24.55
N THR A 202 -33.89 -21.32 -24.38
CA THR A 202 -35.25 -21.33 -23.80
C THR A 202 -36.23 -22.10 -24.69
N ASN A 203 -36.15 -21.94 -26.01
CA ASN A 203 -37.01 -22.67 -26.95
C ASN A 203 -36.68 -24.17 -27.00
N LYS A 204 -35.39 -24.55 -27.03
CA LYS A 204 -34.98 -25.96 -27.05
C LYS A 204 -35.29 -26.66 -25.71
N ILE A 205 -35.07 -26.00 -24.58
CA ILE A 205 -35.54 -26.45 -23.26
C ILE A 205 -37.07 -26.58 -23.24
N GLY A 206 -37.79 -25.65 -23.88
CA GLY A 206 -39.23 -25.71 -24.06
C GLY A 206 -39.65 -26.99 -24.81
N SER A 207 -38.97 -27.33 -25.91
CA SER A 207 -39.19 -28.58 -26.66
C SER A 207 -38.95 -29.80 -25.77
N ILE A 208 -37.80 -29.85 -25.08
CA ILE A 208 -37.44 -30.94 -24.16
C ILE A 208 -38.47 -31.11 -23.05
N ARG A 209 -39.00 -30.00 -22.50
CA ARG A 209 -40.09 -30.04 -21.50
C ARG A 209 -41.37 -30.65 -22.05
N LEU A 210 -41.69 -30.39 -23.32
CA LEU A 210 -42.87 -30.97 -23.98
C LEU A 210 -42.65 -32.44 -24.33
N GLU A 211 -41.46 -32.79 -24.82
CA GLU A 211 -41.08 -34.18 -25.15
C GLU A 211 -41.06 -35.06 -23.89
N PHE A 212 -40.47 -34.56 -22.80
CA PHE A 212 -40.50 -35.26 -21.51
C PHE A 212 -41.92 -35.45 -20.99
N LYS A 213 -42.78 -34.41 -21.10
CA LYS A 213 -44.20 -34.53 -20.74
C LYS A 213 -44.90 -35.58 -21.58
N SER A 214 -44.70 -35.56 -22.90
CA SER A 214 -45.30 -36.54 -23.82
C SER A 214 -44.87 -37.97 -23.48
N TYR A 215 -43.58 -38.17 -23.18
CA TYR A 215 -43.04 -39.45 -22.74
C TYR A 215 -43.67 -39.93 -21.43
N LEU A 216 -43.79 -39.05 -20.44
CA LEU A 216 -44.47 -39.36 -19.18
C LEU A 216 -45.95 -39.72 -19.38
N ASP A 217 -46.67 -38.96 -20.21
CA ASP A 217 -48.08 -39.21 -20.53
C ASP A 217 -48.26 -40.56 -21.25
N GLN A 218 -47.31 -40.94 -22.12
CA GLN A 218 -47.30 -42.25 -22.80
C GLN A 218 -46.99 -43.39 -21.82
N LEU A 219 -46.05 -43.21 -20.90
CA LEU A 219 -45.76 -44.20 -19.86
C LEU A 219 -46.95 -44.43 -18.94
N ILE A 220 -47.62 -43.37 -18.49
CA ILE A 220 -48.83 -43.49 -17.67
C ILE A 220 -49.94 -44.22 -18.44
N LYS A 221 -50.18 -43.87 -19.71
CA LYS A 221 -51.17 -44.57 -20.55
C LYS A 221 -50.82 -46.05 -20.76
N LYS A 222 -49.54 -46.37 -20.95
CA LYS A 222 -49.05 -47.74 -21.10
C LYS A 222 -49.24 -48.56 -19.81
N GLU A 223 -48.96 -47.97 -18.65
CA GLU A 223 -49.21 -48.63 -17.36
C GLU A 223 -50.71 -48.73 -17.00
N LEU A 224 -51.54 -47.76 -17.41
CA LEU A 224 -53.00 -47.80 -17.20
C LEU A 224 -53.72 -48.79 -18.12
N SER A 225 -53.22 -48.99 -19.35
CA SER A 225 -53.77 -49.93 -20.34
C SER A 225 -53.42 -51.40 -20.08
N LYS A 226 -52.49 -51.69 -19.17
CA LYS A 226 -52.28 -53.06 -18.64
C LYS A 226 -53.52 -53.49 -17.85
N LYS A 227 -54.22 -54.51 -18.36
CA LYS A 227 -55.55 -54.96 -17.91
C LYS A 227 -55.59 -55.59 -16.51
N ASP A 228 -54.48 -56.06 -15.96
CA ASP A 228 -54.44 -56.73 -14.65
C ASP A 228 -53.80 -55.85 -13.57
N LYS A 229 -54.50 -55.69 -12.43
CA LYS A 229 -54.01 -54.92 -11.25
C LYS A 229 -52.74 -55.52 -10.63
N THR A 230 -52.44 -56.79 -10.93
CA THR A 230 -51.30 -57.56 -10.40
C THR A 230 -50.01 -57.43 -11.22
N ASP A 231 -50.08 -56.93 -12.45
CA ASP A 231 -48.93 -56.72 -13.36
C ASP A 231 -48.53 -55.24 -13.49
N ARG A 232 -49.10 -54.40 -12.62
CA ARG A 232 -48.73 -52.99 -12.48
C ARG A 232 -47.49 -52.91 -11.61
N ASP A 233 -46.39 -52.40 -12.17
CA ASP A 233 -45.23 -52.05 -11.37
C ASP A 233 -45.58 -50.86 -10.47
N SER A 234 -46.03 -51.17 -9.26
CA SER A 234 -46.42 -50.18 -8.25
C SER A 234 -45.27 -49.21 -7.96
N ASN A 235 -44.02 -49.66 -8.11
CA ASN A 235 -42.82 -48.84 -7.98
C ASN A 235 -42.65 -47.84 -9.14
N LEU A 236 -42.91 -48.23 -10.40
CA LEU A 236 -42.88 -47.31 -11.55
C LEU A 236 -43.97 -46.25 -11.42
N MET A 237 -45.16 -46.64 -11.00
CA MET A 237 -46.28 -45.69 -10.82
C MET A 237 -45.98 -44.67 -9.71
N LEU A 238 -45.43 -45.12 -8.58
CA LEU A 238 -45.00 -44.23 -7.49
C LEU A 238 -43.85 -43.31 -7.91
N GLU A 239 -42.88 -43.80 -8.70
CA GLU A 239 -41.80 -42.97 -9.23
C GLU A 239 -42.30 -41.96 -10.27
N LEU A 240 -43.24 -42.35 -11.15
CA LEU A 240 -43.90 -41.44 -12.08
C LEU A 240 -44.64 -40.32 -11.33
N LEU A 241 -45.42 -40.66 -10.30
CA LEU A 241 -46.12 -39.69 -9.46
C LEU A 241 -45.16 -38.71 -8.77
N LYS A 242 -44.05 -39.20 -8.20
CA LYS A 242 -43.00 -38.35 -7.62
C LYS A 242 -42.37 -37.42 -8.65
N VAL A 243 -42.15 -37.90 -9.87
CA VAL A 243 -41.60 -37.09 -10.96
C VAL A 243 -42.59 -36.01 -11.41
N TYR A 244 -43.89 -36.30 -11.50
CA TYR A 244 -44.90 -35.28 -11.79
C TYR A 244 -45.08 -34.25 -10.67
N GLU A 245 -44.93 -34.68 -9.42
CA GLU A 245 -44.85 -33.78 -8.26
C GLU A 245 -43.63 -32.86 -8.36
N LEU A 246 -42.44 -33.40 -8.68
CA LEU A 246 -41.23 -32.61 -8.90
C LEU A 246 -41.31 -31.64 -10.08
N ILE A 247 -42.09 -31.97 -11.11
CA ILE A 247 -42.34 -31.10 -12.29
C ILE A 247 -43.42 -30.05 -12.00
N GLY A 248 -44.18 -30.19 -10.90
CA GLY A 248 -45.28 -29.28 -10.55
C GLY A 248 -46.53 -29.43 -11.44
N LYS A 249 -46.71 -30.57 -12.12
CA LYS A 249 -47.83 -30.86 -13.03
C LYS A 249 -48.80 -31.90 -12.45
N GLN A 250 -49.14 -31.77 -11.18
CA GLN A 250 -50.00 -32.72 -10.45
C GLN A 250 -51.45 -32.78 -11.01
N GLU A 251 -51.99 -31.63 -11.45
CA GLU A 251 -53.32 -31.50 -12.07
C GLU A 251 -53.45 -32.32 -13.37
N ASP A 252 -52.39 -32.35 -14.18
CA ASP A 252 -52.35 -33.09 -15.46
C ASP A 252 -52.42 -34.61 -15.22
N VAL A 253 -51.78 -35.11 -14.16
CA VAL A 253 -51.83 -36.52 -13.76
C VAL A 253 -53.22 -36.92 -13.33
N LEU A 254 -53.89 -36.07 -12.54
CA LEU A 254 -55.28 -36.30 -12.13
C LEU A 254 -56.22 -36.33 -13.33
N GLY A 255 -56.00 -35.49 -14.35
CA GLY A 255 -56.76 -35.54 -15.60
C GLY A 255 -56.59 -36.83 -16.41
N ILE A 256 -55.40 -37.44 -16.37
CA ILE A 256 -55.09 -38.71 -17.05
C ILE A 256 -55.60 -39.91 -16.24
N LEU A 257 -55.57 -39.85 -14.90
CA LEU A 257 -56.09 -40.90 -14.01
C LEU A 257 -57.62 -40.96 -13.93
N ARG A 258 -58.30 -39.85 -14.25
CA ARG A 258 -59.77 -39.72 -14.18
C ARG A 258 -60.46 -40.17 -15.48
N LYS A 259 -59.70 -40.48 -16.53
CA LYS A 259 -60.15 -41.03 -17.82
C LYS A 259 -59.84 -42.52 -17.91
#